data_AF-A0A830BWV2-F1
#
_entry.id   AF-A0A830BWV2-F1
#
_cell.length_a   1.000
_cell.length_b   1.000
_cell.length_c   1.000
_cell.angle_alpha   90.00
_cell.angle_beta   90.00
_cell.angle_gamma   90.00
#
_symmetry.space_group_name_H-M   'P 1'
#
loop_
_entity.id
_entity.type
_entity.pdbx_description
1 polymer ?
#
loop_
_entity_poly.entity_id
_entity_poly.type
_entity_poly.pdbx_seq_one_letter_code
_entity_poly.pdbx_strand_id
1 'polypeptide(L)'
;RSSELKLQAASPIRLPLFLLIAGKKKKDRKQPPIKAWIVVAYSAPVAATTAVFLIYPIGRGSFSDGMPIGISSTFNFMIVFQQVS
;
A
#
# COMPACT_ATOMS: atom_id res chain seq x y z
N ARG A 1 -5.21 25.60 -51.51
CA ARG A 1 -4.29 24.46 -51.26
C ARG A 1 -3.98 24.32 -49.77
N SER A 2 -4.99 24.24 -48.89
CA SER A 2 -4.80 23.99 -47.44
C SER A 2 -6.08 23.50 -46.73
N SER A 3 -7.24 23.50 -47.41
CA SER A 3 -8.50 22.96 -46.90
C SER A 3 -8.78 21.50 -47.34
N GLU A 4 -8.09 21.01 -48.37
CA GLU A 4 -8.24 19.65 -48.95
C GLU A 4 -7.42 18.57 -48.20
N LEU A 5 -6.91 18.87 -46.99
CA LEU A 5 -6.10 17.94 -46.19
C LEU A 5 -6.78 17.50 -44.88
N LYS A 6 -8.06 17.83 -44.69
CA LYS A 6 -8.84 17.40 -43.53
C LYS A 6 -10.00 16.44 -43.85
N LEU A 7 -10.22 16.13 -45.13
CA LEU A 7 -11.25 15.18 -45.58
C LEU A 7 -10.68 13.86 -46.13
N GLN A 8 -9.36 13.67 -46.10
CA GLN A 8 -8.68 12.46 -46.60
C GLN A 8 -8.13 11.58 -45.45
N ALA A 9 -8.86 11.42 -44.35
CA ALA A 9 -8.42 10.55 -43.25
C ALA A 9 -9.49 9.61 -42.70
N ALA A 10 -10.67 9.58 -43.32
CA ALA A 10 -11.72 8.60 -43.06
C ALA A 10 -11.72 7.53 -44.16
N SER A 11 -10.65 6.74 -44.22
CA SER A 11 -10.63 5.52 -45.02
C SER A 11 -11.76 4.60 -44.52
N PRO A 12 -12.64 4.06 -45.37
CA PRO A 12 -13.72 3.15 -44.92
C PRO A 12 -13.19 1.87 -44.25
N ILE A 13 -11.89 1.61 -44.40
CA ILE A 13 -11.14 0.49 -43.82
C ILE A 13 -10.61 0.81 -42.41
N ARG A 14 -10.49 2.08 -42.01
CA ARG A 14 -10.01 2.45 -40.66
C ARG A 14 -11.08 2.24 -39.58
N LEU A 15 -12.36 2.34 -39.92
CA LEU A 15 -13.47 2.07 -38.99
C LEU A 15 -13.50 0.60 -38.51
N PRO A 16 -13.40 -0.43 -39.38
CA PRO A 16 -13.37 -1.82 -38.92
C PRO A 16 -12.12 -2.15 -38.12
N LEU A 17 -10.96 -1.56 -38.45
CA LEU A 17 -9.74 -1.71 -37.65
C LEU A 17 -9.88 -1.04 -36.27
N PHE A 18 -10.51 0.14 -36.21
CA PHE A 18 -10.79 0.83 -34.96
C PHE A 18 -11.82 0.07 -34.11
N LEU A 19 -12.83 -0.57 -34.72
CA LEU A 19 -13.80 -1.44 -34.06
C LEU A 19 -13.20 -2.76 -33.55
N LEU A 20 -12.25 -3.35 -34.29
CA LEU A 20 -11.52 -4.54 -33.86
C LEU A 20 -10.62 -4.25 -32.65
N ILE A 21 -10.05 -3.03 -32.57
CA ILE A 21 -9.24 -2.58 -31.44
C ILE A 21 -10.13 -2.08 -30.28
N ALA A 22 -11.26 -1.43 -30.57
CA ALA A 22 -12.20 -0.90 -29.56
C ALA A 22 -13.10 -1.97 -28.92
N GLY A 23 -13.13 -3.18 -29.47
CA GLY A 23 -13.94 -4.31 -28.99
C GLY A 23 -13.41 -5.03 -27.75
N LYS A 24 -12.23 -4.67 -27.21
CA LYS A 24 -11.76 -5.21 -25.92
C LYS A 24 -12.51 -4.53 -24.78
N LYS A 25 -13.79 -4.91 -24.62
CA LYS A 25 -14.62 -4.66 -23.44
C LYS A 25 -13.76 -4.73 -22.19
N LYS A 26 -13.74 -3.66 -21.41
CA LYS A 26 -13.24 -3.66 -20.03
C LYS A 26 -13.99 -4.78 -19.31
N LYS A 27 -13.31 -5.92 -19.20
CA LYS A 27 -13.66 -7.01 -18.30
C LYS A 27 -13.79 -6.37 -16.94
N ASP A 28 -14.99 -6.40 -16.37
CA ASP A 28 -15.28 -5.85 -15.05
C ASP A 28 -14.21 -6.36 -14.09
N ARG A 29 -13.22 -5.51 -13.81
CA ARG A 29 -12.19 -5.78 -12.82
C ARG A 29 -12.87 -5.60 -11.48
N LYS A 30 -13.66 -6.60 -11.07
CA LYS A 30 -13.87 -6.83 -9.64
C LYS A 30 -12.46 -6.87 -9.05
N GLN A 31 -12.19 -5.95 -8.13
CA GLN A 31 -10.91 -5.92 -7.44
C GLN A 31 -10.65 -7.33 -6.88
N PRO A 32 -9.43 -7.87 -7.01
CA PRO A 32 -9.14 -9.16 -6.41
C PRO A 32 -9.52 -9.06 -4.92
N PRO A 33 -10.23 -10.05 -4.35
CA PRO A 33 -10.58 -10.00 -2.94
C PRO A 33 -9.31 -9.80 -2.13
N ILE A 34 -9.32 -8.82 -1.22
CA ILE A 34 -8.25 -8.64 -0.25
C ILE A 34 -8.17 -9.97 0.48
N LYS A 35 -7.05 -10.67 0.33
CA LYS A 35 -6.94 -12.00 0.91
C LYS A 35 -6.92 -11.83 2.43
N ALA A 36 -7.92 -12.38 3.12
CA ALA A 36 -8.11 -12.16 4.56
C ALA A 36 -6.86 -12.48 5.40
N TRP A 37 -6.05 -13.45 4.95
CA TRP A 37 -4.79 -13.79 5.61
C TRP A 37 -3.75 -12.66 5.60
N ILE A 38 -3.84 -11.70 4.66
CA ILE A 38 -2.95 -10.53 4.62
C ILE A 38 -3.20 -9.68 5.86
N VAL A 39 -4.47 -9.43 6.19
CA VAL A 39 -4.87 -8.67 7.39
C VAL A 39 -4.38 -9.37 8.65
N VAL A 40 -4.53 -10.71 8.70
CA VAL A 40 -4.05 -11.51 9.83
C VAL A 40 -2.53 -11.42 9.97
N ALA A 41 -1.77 -11.52 8.87
CA ALA A 41 -0.32 -11.43 8.89
C ALA A 41 0.17 -10.04 9.36
N TYR A 42 -0.50 -8.97 8.95
CA TYR A 42 -0.17 -7.61 9.41
C TYR A 42 -0.62 -7.32 10.84
N SER A 43 -1.50 -8.14 11.43
CA SER A 43 -1.95 -7.95 12.82
C SER A 43 -0.82 -8.15 13.83
N ALA A 44 0.10 -9.08 13.57
CA ALA A 44 1.24 -9.36 14.45
C ALA A 44 2.20 -8.16 14.63
N PRO A 45 2.75 -7.55 13.56
CA PRO A 45 3.61 -6.37 13.72
C PRO A 45 2.85 -5.15 14.24
N VAL A 46 1.56 -5.01 13.91
CA VAL A 46 0.71 -3.93 14.47
C VAL A 46 0.60 -4.08 15.99
N ALA A 47 0.28 -5.27 16.49
CA ALA A 47 0.19 -5.53 17.93
C ALA A 47 1.53 -5.29 18.64
N ALA A 48 2.65 -5.72 18.04
CA ALA A 48 3.98 -5.49 18.60
C ALA A 48 4.31 -3.99 18.70
N THR A 49 3.98 -3.21 17.67
CA THR A 49 4.20 -1.75 17.65
C THR A 49 3.33 -1.08 18.71
N THR A 50 2.06 -1.46 18.84
CA THR A 50 1.17 -0.91 19.87
C THR A 50 1.67 -1.25 21.28
N ALA A 51 2.16 -2.47 21.51
CA ALA A 51 2.68 -2.86 22.82
C ALA A 51 3.90 -2.02 23.24
N VAL A 52 4.84 -1.82 22.32
CA VAL A 52 6.12 -1.15 22.60
C VAL A 52 6.00 0.38 22.67
N PHE A 53 5.16 0.98 21.82
CA PHE A 53 5.03 2.45 21.75
C PHE A 53 3.90 3.03 22.59
N LEU A 54 2.91 2.23 23.00
CA LEU A 54 1.75 2.71 23.75
C LEU A 54 1.60 1.99 25.09
N ILE A 55 1.48 0.66 25.08
CA ILE A 55 1.15 -0.08 26.31
C ILE A 55 2.29 0.00 27.33
N TYR A 56 3.54 -0.16 26.89
CA TYR A 56 4.72 -0.07 27.74
C TYR A 56 4.93 1.31 28.39
N PRO A 57 4.94 2.44 27.64
CA PRO A 57 5.08 3.75 28.26
C PRO A 57 3.89 4.13 29.16
N ILE A 58 2.67 3.67 28.85
CA ILE A 58 1.51 3.86 29.72
C ILE A 58 1.71 3.11 31.05
N GLY A 59 2.22 1.88 31.01
CA GLY A 59 2.55 1.10 32.22
C GLY A 59 3.71 1.67 33.04
N ARG A 60 4.66 2.35 32.40
CA ARG A 60 5.80 3.03 33.05
C ARG A 60 5.47 4.44 33.57
N GLY A 61 4.41 5.07 33.07
CA GLY A 61 4.01 6.44 33.43
C GLY A 61 4.72 7.55 32.63
N SER A 62 5.47 7.20 31.58
CA SER A 62 6.19 8.15 30.73
C SER A 62 6.35 7.62 29.30
N PHE A 63 5.98 8.45 28.31
CA PHE A 63 6.23 8.17 26.89
C PHE A 63 7.72 8.15 26.53
N SER A 64 8.56 8.79 27.34
CA SER A 64 10.02 8.77 27.15
C SER A 64 10.66 7.42 27.48
N ASP A 65 9.95 6.56 28.23
CA ASP A 65 10.39 5.17 28.49
C ASP A 65 9.96 4.22 27.35
N GLY A 66 9.06 4.64 26.46
CA GLY A 66 8.71 3.89 25.25
C GLY A 66 9.86 3.84 24.25
N MET A 67 9.92 2.82 23.37
CA MET A 67 11.07 2.62 22.47
C MET A 67 11.33 3.86 21.59
N PRO A 68 12.45 4.56 21.76
CA PRO A 68 12.76 5.71 20.91
C PRO A 68 13.14 5.23 19.50
N ILE A 69 12.79 6.01 18.47
CA ILE A 69 13.00 5.62 17.08
C ILE A 69 14.47 5.81 16.69
N GLY A 70 15.26 4.74 16.74
CA GLY A 70 16.68 4.73 16.36
C GLY A 70 17.34 3.37 16.58
N ILE A 71 18.41 3.07 15.82
CA ILE A 71 19.07 1.76 15.86
C ILE A 71 19.65 1.47 17.26
N SER A 72 20.44 2.41 17.81
CA SER A 72 20.98 2.34 19.18
C SER A 72 19.88 2.25 20.24
N SER A 73 18.76 2.89 19.96
CA SER A 73 17.62 3.00 20.85
C SER A 73 16.88 1.67 21.01
N THR A 74 16.73 0.91 19.92
CA THR A 74 16.21 -0.46 19.96
C THR A 74 17.10 -1.37 20.81
N PHE A 75 18.43 -1.25 20.71
CA PHE A 75 19.36 -2.02 21.55
C PHE A 75 19.25 -1.63 23.03
N ASN A 76 19.18 -0.33 23.32
CA ASN A 76 19.01 0.16 24.69
C ASN A 76 17.69 -0.34 25.32
N PHE A 77 16.59 -0.24 24.56
CA PHE A 77 15.28 -0.76 24.96
C PHE A 77 15.34 -2.26 25.26
N MET A 78 16.02 -3.03 24.40
CA MET A 78 16.17 -4.47 24.59
C MET A 78 16.95 -4.80 25.87
N ILE A 79 18.01 -4.06 26.20
CA ILE A 79 18.78 -4.26 27.45
C ILE A 79 17.94 -3.89 28.67
N VAL A 80 17.24 -2.75 28.65
CA VAL A 80 16.41 -2.31 29.78
C VAL A 80 15.26 -3.30 30.05
N PHE A 81 14.68 -3.88 28.99
CA PHE A 81 13.67 -4.93 29.14
C PHE A 81 14.21 -6.21 29.78
N GLN A 82 15.47 -6.58 29.51
CA GLN A 82 16.12 -7.73 30.14
C GLN A 82 16.43 -7.49 31.62
N GLN A 83 16.66 -6.23 32.02
CA GLN A 83 16.97 -5.86 33.41
C GLN A 83 15.73 -5.79 34.33
N VAL A 84 14.53 -5.79 33.74
CA VAL A 84 13.25 -5.67 34.47
C VAL A 84 12.52 -7.02 34.54
N SER A 85 13.05 -8.06 33.87
CA SER A 85 12.64 -9.47 34.07
C SER A 85 13.38 -10.07 35.26
#